data_AF-A0A930K6H8-F1
#
_entry.id   AF-A0A930K6H8-F1
#
_cell.length_a   1.000
_cell.length_b   1.000
_cell.length_c   1.000
_cell.angle_alpha   90.00
_cell.angle_beta   90.00
_cell.angle_gamma   90.00
#
_symmetry.space_group_name_H-M   'P 1'
#
loop_
_entity.id
_entity.type
_entity.pdbx_description
1 polymer ?
#
loop_
_entity_poly.entity_id
_entity_poly.type
_entity_poly.pdbx_seq_one_letter_code
_entity_poly.pdbx_strand_id
1 'polypeptide(L)'
;MIIMGDWYSWNITYQNKKPVRITVRDALGTHEVQPGSAKWNAILAEANQSARKSKATSKVQRRKIWGQLNFNEKRTKLLVSLDTALFIFLLPLCIYPSYFGLHTREGYCGLFLTALLFSFGIAVSIFGIFCWRVKEYKWYTKIGFSILGITSLFLIMRGVTAYIKDFVDNDVVTYEGSFTLDTIVHRRSFTNYVITWEGDTLSSSPEHLISYAHYLELEHYNKVRITYWRNSGLVWSVEPLGEWHEVEGKNWWEW
;
A
#
# COMPACT_ATOMS: atom_id res chain seq x y z
N MET A 1 -47.60 -27.72 25.90
CA MET A 1 -48.54 -26.96 26.75
C MET A 1 -47.74 -26.35 27.89
N ILE A 2 -47.33 -25.09 27.75
CA ILE A 2 -46.65 -24.36 28.83
C ILE A 2 -47.77 -23.87 29.73
N ILE A 3 -47.77 -24.28 30.99
CA ILE A 3 -48.68 -23.73 31.99
C ILE A 3 -48.23 -22.28 32.18
N MET A 4 -48.87 -21.34 31.47
CA MET A 4 -48.80 -19.92 31.79
C MET A 4 -49.46 -19.79 33.16
N GLY A 5 -48.65 -19.78 34.21
CA GLY A 5 -49.15 -19.32 35.49
C GLY A 5 -49.21 -17.80 35.48
N ASP A 6 -50.20 -17.25 36.19
CA ASP A 6 -50.55 -15.83 36.26
C ASP A 6 -49.48 -14.99 36.99
N TRP A 7 -48.21 -15.07 36.60
CA TRP A 7 -47.14 -14.27 37.16
C TRP A 7 -46.45 -13.41 36.11
N TYR A 8 -46.19 -12.16 36.47
CA TYR A 8 -45.59 -11.17 35.58
C TYR A 8 -44.06 -11.21 35.61
N SER A 9 -43.48 -11.57 36.76
CA SER A 9 -42.04 -11.71 36.91
C SER A 9 -41.66 -12.65 38.04
N TRP A 10 -40.47 -13.22 37.95
CA TRP A 10 -39.91 -14.10 38.95
C TRP A 10 -38.42 -13.82 39.15
N ASN A 11 -37.91 -14.10 40.35
CA ASN A 11 -36.49 -14.02 40.68
C ASN A 11 -36.06 -15.28 41.44
N ILE A 12 -34.88 -15.79 41.12
CA ILE A 12 -34.33 -17.02 41.70
C ILE A 12 -33.03 -16.68 42.41
N THR A 13 -33.01 -16.88 43.73
CA THR A 13 -31.80 -16.77 44.53
C THR A 13 -31.12 -18.13 44.61
N TYR A 14 -29.89 -18.18 44.13
CA TYR A 14 -29.05 -19.38 44.16
C TYR A 14 -28.05 -19.30 45.31
N GLN A 15 -27.86 -20.40 46.04
CA GLN A 15 -26.68 -20.61 46.88
C GLN A 15 -26.02 -21.93 46.45
N ASN A 16 -24.69 -21.94 46.31
CA ASN A 16 -23.93 -23.13 45.89
C ASN A 16 -24.52 -23.83 44.65
N LYS A 17 -24.95 -23.04 43.65
CA LYS A 17 -25.58 -23.49 42.39
C LYS A 17 -26.92 -24.25 42.57
N LYS A 18 -27.51 -24.24 43.76
CA LYS A 18 -28.85 -24.76 44.04
C LYS A 18 -29.82 -23.60 44.23
N PRO A 19 -31.04 -23.66 43.65
CA PRO A 19 -32.06 -22.65 43.92
C PRO A 19 -32.52 -22.80 45.37
N VAL A 20 -32.36 -21.75 46.18
CA VAL A 20 -32.73 -21.74 47.60
C VAL A 20 -34.01 -20.98 47.84
N ARG A 21 -34.28 -19.95 47.03
CA ARG A 21 -35.49 -19.13 47.12
C ARG A 21 -35.95 -18.70 45.73
N ILE A 22 -37.25 -18.77 45.47
CA ILE A 22 -37.89 -18.24 44.27
C ILE A 22 -38.98 -17.26 44.73
N THR A 23 -38.87 -16.00 44.32
CA THR A 23 -39.92 -15.00 44.51
C THR A 23 -40.64 -14.77 43.20
N VAL A 24 -41.97 -14.64 43.28
CA VAL A 24 -42.84 -14.42 42.13
C VAL A 24 -43.69 -13.19 42.41
N ARG A 25 -43.88 -12.36 41.38
CA ARG A 25 -44.80 -11.23 41.40
C ARG A 25 -46.01 -11.53 40.52
N ASP A 26 -47.18 -11.54 41.14
CA ASP A 26 -48.49 -11.69 40.50
C ASP A 26 -49.46 -10.60 40.96
N ALA A 27 -50.74 -10.74 40.63
CA ALA A 27 -51.80 -9.79 40.99
C ALA A 27 -51.99 -9.61 42.51
N LEU A 28 -51.53 -10.57 43.33
CA LEU A 28 -51.61 -10.54 44.79
C LEU A 28 -50.35 -9.92 45.43
N GLY A 29 -49.38 -9.49 44.62
CA GLY A 29 -48.13 -8.90 45.06
C GLY A 29 -46.94 -9.85 44.90
N THR A 30 -45.87 -9.60 45.67
CA THR A 30 -44.64 -10.40 45.60
C THR A 30 -44.64 -11.43 46.73
N HIS A 31 -44.60 -12.71 46.40
CA HIS A 31 -44.60 -13.80 47.38
C HIS A 31 -43.55 -14.87 47.04
N GLU A 32 -43.18 -15.65 48.06
CA GLU A 32 -42.22 -16.76 47.92
C GLU A 32 -42.93 -18.04 47.49
N VAL A 33 -42.33 -18.75 46.54
CA VAL A 33 -42.86 -20.03 46.05
C VAL A 33 -42.31 -21.17 46.91
N GLN A 34 -43.20 -22.06 47.32
CA GLN A 34 -42.82 -23.23 48.12
C GLN A 34 -41.87 -24.15 47.33
N PRO A 35 -40.70 -24.52 47.91
CA PRO A 35 -39.77 -25.45 47.30
C PRO A 35 -40.43 -26.79 46.92
N GLY A 36 -40.13 -27.30 45.72
CA GLY A 36 -40.65 -28.59 45.24
C GLY A 36 -42.09 -28.58 44.72
N SER A 37 -42.81 -27.46 44.82
CA SER A 37 -44.15 -27.31 44.24
C SER A 37 -44.13 -27.36 42.70
N ALA A 38 -45.29 -27.61 42.08
CA ALA A 38 -45.42 -27.56 40.62
C ALA A 38 -44.99 -26.20 40.04
N LYS A 39 -45.33 -25.10 40.74
CA LYS A 39 -44.93 -23.72 40.39
C LYS A 39 -43.41 -23.52 40.47
N TRP A 40 -42.76 -24.07 41.49
CA TRP A 40 -41.31 -24.06 41.64
C TRP A 40 -40.59 -24.76 40.49
N ASN A 41 -41.05 -25.97 40.14
CA ASN A 41 -40.44 -26.77 39.07
C ASN A 41 -40.67 -26.15 37.68
N ALA A 42 -41.84 -25.54 37.44
CA ALA A 42 -42.14 -24.84 36.19
C ALA A 42 -41.21 -23.64 35.95
N ILE A 43 -41.00 -22.80 36.96
CA ILE A 43 -40.10 -21.64 36.89
C ILE A 43 -38.65 -22.09 36.65
N LEU A 44 -38.20 -23.15 37.31
CA LEU A 44 -36.86 -23.70 37.09
C LEU A 44 -36.69 -24.29 35.68
N ALA A 45 -37.72 -24.94 35.14
CA ALA A 45 -37.69 -25.46 33.78
C ALA A 45 -37.58 -24.33 32.75
N GLU A 46 -38.37 -23.26 32.92
CA GLU A 46 -38.33 -22.07 32.08
C GLU A 46 -36.98 -21.35 32.16
N ALA A 47 -36.46 -21.13 33.37
CA ALA A 47 -35.15 -20.52 33.59
C ALA A 47 -34.02 -21.32 32.92
N ASN A 48 -34.06 -22.65 33.03
CA ASN A 48 -33.09 -23.53 32.38
C ASN A 48 -33.20 -23.50 30.85
N GLN A 49 -34.42 -23.43 30.32
CA GLN A 49 -34.63 -23.34 28.87
C GLN A 49 -34.13 -22.01 28.31
N SER A 50 -34.40 -20.90 28.99
CA SER A 50 -33.90 -19.56 28.64
C SER A 50 -32.38 -19.47 28.75
N ALA A 51 -31.78 -20.06 29.80
CA ALA A 51 -30.33 -20.16 29.93
C ALA A 51 -29.69 -21.03 28.83
N ARG A 52 -30.34 -22.13 28.43
CA ARG A 52 -29.89 -22.97 27.31
C ARG A 52 -29.97 -22.22 25.98
N LYS A 53 -31.06 -21.48 25.72
CA LYS A 53 -31.21 -20.64 24.52
C LYS A 53 -30.13 -19.55 24.49
N SER A 54 -29.91 -18.83 25.59
CA SER A 54 -28.85 -17.81 25.71
C SER A 54 -27.43 -18.38 25.49
N LYS A 55 -27.14 -19.55 26.07
CA LYS A 55 -25.86 -20.27 25.83
C LYS A 55 -25.71 -20.73 24.38
N ALA A 56 -26.79 -21.17 23.74
CA ALA A 56 -26.77 -21.56 22.33
C ALA A 56 -26.53 -20.33 21.42
N THR A 57 -27.24 -19.22 21.64
CA THR A 57 -27.08 -17.97 20.89
C THR A 57 -25.67 -17.41 21.02
N SER A 58 -25.12 -17.36 22.24
CA SER A 58 -23.76 -16.89 22.49
C SER A 58 -22.70 -17.80 21.84
N LYS A 59 -22.90 -19.13 21.80
CA LYS A 59 -22.00 -20.06 21.11
C LYS A 59 -22.04 -19.90 19.60
N VAL A 60 -23.22 -19.70 19.01
CA VAL A 60 -23.40 -19.45 17.58
C VAL A 60 -22.78 -18.11 17.17
N GLN A 61 -23.03 -17.05 17.94
CA GLN A 61 -22.45 -15.72 17.72
C GLN A 61 -20.93 -15.76 17.85
N ARG A 62 -20.39 -16.44 18.87
CA ARG A 62 -18.94 -16.64 19.03
C ARG A 62 -18.36 -17.40 17.84
N ARG A 63 -19.01 -18.46 17.35
CA ARG A 63 -18.55 -19.23 16.18
C ARG A 63 -18.57 -18.38 14.90
N LYS A 64 -19.58 -17.54 14.71
CA LYS A 64 -19.67 -16.60 13.57
C LYS A 64 -18.53 -15.57 13.60
N ILE A 65 -18.28 -14.96 14.77
CA ILE A 65 -17.19 -14.01 14.98
C ILE A 65 -15.83 -14.69 14.73
N TRP A 66 -15.62 -15.90 15.25
CA TRP A 66 -14.39 -16.66 15.03
C TRP A 66 -14.20 -17.05 13.55
N GLY A 67 -15.27 -17.43 12.86
CA GLY A 67 -15.25 -17.70 11.42
C GLY A 67 -14.87 -16.46 10.61
N GLN A 68 -15.44 -15.29 10.94
CA GLN A 68 -15.09 -14.02 10.30
C GLN A 68 -13.64 -13.59 10.58
N LEU A 69 -13.15 -13.75 11.81
CA LEU A 69 -11.76 -13.47 12.17
C LEU A 69 -10.79 -14.38 11.39
N ASN A 70 -11.04 -15.69 11.35
CA ASN A 70 -10.19 -16.64 10.63
C ASN A 70 -10.24 -16.44 9.11
N PHE A 71 -11.40 -16.09 8.56
CA PHE A 71 -11.54 -15.77 7.13
C PHE A 71 -10.76 -14.50 6.78
N ASN A 72 -10.86 -13.46 7.62
CA ASN A 72 -10.09 -12.22 7.44
C ASN A 72 -8.58 -12.46 7.60
N GLU A 73 -8.16 -13.32 8.54
CA GLU A 73 -6.75 -13.66 8.71
C GLU A 73 -6.19 -14.40 7.48
N LYS A 74 -6.90 -15.43 6.98
CA LYS A 74 -6.50 -16.16 5.77
C LYS A 74 -6.41 -15.25 4.55
N ARG A 75 -7.40 -14.37 4.34
CA ARG A 75 -7.40 -13.40 3.24
C ARG A 75 -6.26 -12.40 3.36
N THR A 76 -5.97 -11.92 4.58
CA THR A 76 -4.85 -11.00 4.83
C THR A 76 -3.52 -11.67 4.51
N LYS A 77 -3.32 -12.92 4.95
CA LYS A 77 -2.12 -13.70 4.63
C LYS A 77 -1.95 -13.94 3.13
N LEU A 78 -3.04 -14.25 2.42
CA LEU A 78 -3.02 -14.39 0.96
C LEU A 78 -2.62 -13.08 0.25
N LEU A 79 -3.20 -11.95 0.65
CA LEU A 79 -2.86 -10.64 0.09
C LEU A 79 -1.39 -10.29 0.32
N VAL A 80 -0.87 -10.51 1.53
CA VAL A 80 0.57 -10.33 1.84
C VAL A 80 1.44 -11.23 0.96
N SER A 81 1.04 -12.49 0.73
CA SER A 81 1.81 -13.41 -0.12
C SER A 81 1.82 -12.98 -1.59
N LEU A 82 0.68 -12.53 -2.13
CA LEU A 82 0.56 -12.00 -3.49
C LEU A 82 1.39 -10.74 -3.66
N ASP A 83 1.34 -9.84 -2.68
CA ASP A 83 2.06 -8.56 -2.73
C ASP A 83 3.57 -8.77 -2.57
N THR A 84 3.98 -9.73 -1.73
CA THR A 84 5.38 -10.19 -1.68
C THR A 84 5.83 -10.75 -3.02
N ALA A 85 5.01 -11.58 -3.68
CA ALA A 85 5.34 -12.14 -4.99
C ALA A 85 5.44 -11.05 -6.07
N LEU A 86 4.53 -10.07 -6.05
CA LEU A 86 4.56 -8.90 -6.93
C LEU A 86 5.82 -8.07 -6.68
N PHE A 87 6.19 -7.83 -5.42
CA PHE A 87 7.42 -7.13 -5.05
C PHE A 87 8.65 -7.87 -5.60
N ILE A 88 8.73 -9.19 -5.39
CA ILE A 88 9.83 -10.02 -5.90
C ILE A 88 9.89 -10.01 -7.43
N PHE A 89 8.74 -9.95 -8.11
CA PHE A 89 8.67 -9.89 -9.57
C PHE A 89 9.06 -8.51 -10.12
N LEU A 90 8.59 -7.43 -9.48
CA LEU A 90 8.87 -6.05 -9.90
C LEU A 90 10.30 -5.62 -9.57
N LEU A 91 10.90 -6.13 -8.49
CA LEU A 91 12.26 -5.79 -8.09
C LEU A 91 13.30 -6.01 -9.21
N PRO A 92 13.43 -7.20 -9.84
CA PRO A 92 14.33 -7.39 -10.96
C PRO A 92 13.89 -6.58 -12.17
N LEU A 93 12.61 -6.29 -12.40
CA LEU A 93 12.19 -5.45 -13.53
C LEU A 93 12.53 -3.97 -13.35
N CYS A 94 12.60 -3.46 -12.12
CA CYS A 94 13.14 -2.13 -11.82
C CYS A 94 14.67 -2.11 -11.98
N ILE A 95 15.34 -3.18 -11.55
CA ILE A 95 16.80 -3.28 -11.54
C ILE A 95 17.35 -3.60 -12.94
N TYR A 96 16.68 -4.45 -13.71
CA TYR A 96 17.17 -5.04 -14.96
C TYR A 96 17.48 -4.00 -16.05
N PRO A 97 16.59 -3.02 -16.37
CA PRO A 97 16.91 -1.93 -17.28
C PRO A 97 18.09 -1.07 -16.78
N SER A 98 18.25 -0.99 -15.45
CA SER A 98 19.34 -0.24 -14.81
C SER A 98 20.67 -1.00 -14.76
N TYR A 99 20.68 -2.34 -14.81
CA TYR A 99 21.86 -3.20 -14.65
C TYR A 99 22.44 -3.72 -15.98
N PHE A 100 21.61 -3.89 -17.02
CA PHE A 100 22.03 -4.45 -18.32
C PHE A 100 22.32 -3.40 -19.39
N GLY A 101 22.51 -2.14 -19.01
CA GLY A 101 22.91 -1.09 -19.95
C GLY A 101 21.84 -0.71 -20.98
N LEU A 102 20.59 -1.12 -20.78
CA LEU A 102 19.43 -0.56 -21.48
C LEU A 102 19.14 0.83 -20.91
N HIS A 103 20.05 1.77 -21.18
CA HIS A 103 19.97 3.17 -20.77
C HIS A 103 18.88 3.93 -21.55
N THR A 104 17.75 3.30 -21.86
CA THR A 104 16.66 3.94 -22.60
C THR A 104 15.76 4.69 -21.61
N ARG A 105 16.27 5.82 -21.10
CA ARG A 105 15.54 6.72 -20.19
C ARG A 105 14.73 7.81 -20.88
N GLU A 106 14.72 7.76 -22.20
CA GLU A 106 14.04 8.73 -23.07
C GLU A 106 12.81 8.10 -23.73
N GLY A 107 11.88 8.97 -24.14
CA GLY A 107 10.68 8.60 -24.88
C GLY A 107 9.84 7.51 -24.19
N TYR A 108 9.32 6.57 -24.99
CA TYR A 108 8.44 5.50 -24.50
C TYR A 108 9.12 4.56 -23.50
N CYS A 109 10.43 4.35 -23.60
CA CYS A 109 11.16 3.52 -22.66
C CYS A 109 11.30 4.20 -21.28
N GLY A 110 11.57 5.51 -21.27
CA GLY A 110 11.56 6.32 -20.05
C GLY A 110 10.19 6.34 -19.37
N LEU A 111 9.12 6.46 -20.16
CA LEU A 111 7.74 6.34 -19.67
C LEU A 111 7.45 4.98 -19.05
N PHE A 112 7.81 3.91 -19.76
CA PHE A 112 7.59 2.54 -19.29
C PHE A 112 8.33 2.29 -17.97
N LEU A 113 9.60 2.70 -17.88
CA LEU A 113 10.40 2.56 -16.66
C LEU A 113 9.79 3.36 -15.51
N THR A 114 9.31 4.57 -15.78
CA THR A 114 8.66 5.42 -14.78
C THR A 114 7.35 4.79 -14.30
N ALA A 115 6.52 4.27 -15.20
CA ALA A 115 5.29 3.55 -14.86
C ALA A 115 5.58 2.31 -14.02
N LEU A 116 6.68 1.60 -14.31
CA LEU A 116 7.13 0.44 -13.55
C LEU A 116 7.57 0.85 -12.13
N LEU A 117 8.32 1.95 -11.98
CA LEU A 117 8.70 2.52 -10.69
C LEU A 117 7.49 2.96 -9.86
N PHE A 118 6.50 3.60 -10.47
CA PHE A 118 5.25 3.94 -9.77
C PHE A 118 4.48 2.70 -9.34
N SER A 119 4.39 1.68 -10.21
CA SER A 119 3.74 0.40 -9.89
C SER A 119 4.43 -0.29 -8.71
N PHE A 120 5.77 -0.28 -8.69
CA PHE A 120 6.56 -0.79 -7.58
C PHE A 120 6.31 -0.01 -6.28
N GLY A 121 6.32 1.33 -6.34
CA GLY A 121 6.03 2.15 -5.17
C GLY A 121 4.63 1.90 -4.61
N ILE A 122 3.61 1.72 -5.47
CA ILE A 122 2.24 1.38 -5.06
C ILE A 122 2.22 0.03 -4.35
N ALA A 123 2.89 -1.00 -4.90
CA ALA A 123 2.99 -2.31 -4.28
C ALA A 123 3.64 -2.23 -2.89
N VAL A 124 4.73 -1.47 -2.75
CA VAL A 124 5.40 -1.24 -1.44
C VAL A 124 4.45 -0.59 -0.44
N SER A 125 3.66 0.40 -0.87
CA SER A 125 2.71 1.09 0.00
C SER A 125 1.57 0.17 0.44
N ILE A 126 1.03 -0.65 -0.47
CA ILE A 126 0.02 -1.67 -0.17
C ILE A 126 0.59 -2.70 0.81
N PHE A 127 1.83 -3.13 0.60
CA PHE A 127 2.52 -4.09 1.44
C PHE A 127 2.66 -3.57 2.87
N GLY A 128 3.08 -2.32 3.03
CA GLY A 128 3.19 -1.68 4.34
C GLY A 128 1.86 -1.67 5.11
N ILE A 129 0.74 -1.40 4.43
CA ILE A 129 -0.60 -1.42 5.03
C ILE A 129 -0.96 -2.84 5.50
N PHE A 130 -0.71 -3.86 4.68
CA PHE A 130 -1.05 -5.24 5.03
C PHE A 130 -0.11 -5.84 6.10
N CYS A 131 1.16 -5.46 6.12
CA CYS A 131 2.09 -5.81 7.20
C CYS A 131 1.56 -5.39 8.58
N TRP A 132 0.82 -4.29 8.67
CA TRP A 132 0.21 -3.84 9.93
C TRP A 132 -0.83 -4.81 10.46
N ARG A 133 -1.56 -5.47 9.55
CA ARG A 133 -2.64 -6.43 9.85
C ARG A 133 -2.13 -7.81 10.27
N VAL A 134 -0.89 -8.15 9.94
CA VAL A 134 -0.28 -9.45 10.31
C VAL A 134 0.34 -9.35 11.71
N LYS A 135 -0.06 -10.27 12.60
CA LYS A 135 0.42 -10.30 14.00
C LYS A 135 1.87 -10.78 14.16
N GLU A 136 2.39 -11.48 13.17
CA GLU A 136 3.71 -12.13 13.19
C GLU A 136 4.87 -11.12 13.04
N TYR A 137 4.62 -9.96 12.42
CA TYR A 137 5.64 -8.93 12.27
C TYR A 137 5.85 -8.14 13.57
N LYS A 138 7.11 -7.84 13.89
CA LYS A 138 7.49 -7.02 15.05
C LYS A 138 7.06 -5.57 14.85
N TRP A 139 6.82 -4.84 15.94
CA TRP A 139 6.28 -3.47 15.86
C TRP A 139 7.19 -2.51 15.09
N TYR A 140 8.52 -2.65 15.20
CA TYR A 140 9.48 -1.79 14.50
C TYR A 140 9.54 -2.06 12.99
N THR A 141 9.35 -3.31 12.55
CA THR A 141 9.30 -3.64 11.11
C THR A 141 8.05 -3.05 10.48
N LYS A 142 6.93 -3.06 11.21
CA LYS A 142 5.68 -2.44 10.78
C LYS A 142 5.85 -0.94 10.55
N ILE A 143 6.48 -0.24 11.50
CA ILE A 143 6.77 1.20 11.39
C ILE A 143 7.67 1.47 10.17
N GLY A 144 8.73 0.69 9.98
CA GLY A 144 9.63 0.84 8.83
C GLY A 144 8.91 0.75 7.48
N PHE A 145 8.08 -0.28 7.28
CA PHE A 145 7.31 -0.42 6.04
C PHE A 145 6.24 0.66 5.86
N SER A 146 5.68 1.18 6.96
CA SER A 146 4.71 2.28 6.89
C SER A 146 5.36 3.59 6.47
N ILE A 147 6.54 3.92 7.02
CA ILE A 147 7.32 5.09 6.62
C ILE A 147 7.72 4.97 5.15
N LEU A 148 8.19 3.78 4.74
CA LEU A 148 8.55 3.50 3.36
C LEU A 148 7.34 3.71 2.43
N GLY A 149 6.19 3.10 2.77
CA GLY A 149 4.97 3.21 1.98
C GLY A 149 4.41 4.64 1.87
N ILE A 150 4.46 5.42 2.96
CA ILE A 150 4.03 6.83 2.94
C ILE A 150 4.97 7.68 2.08
N THR A 151 6.28 7.48 2.24
CA THR A 151 7.30 8.18 1.44
C THR A 151 7.13 7.85 -0.05
N SER A 152 6.94 6.56 -0.39
CA SER A 152 6.68 6.12 -1.75
C SER A 152 5.41 6.76 -2.32
N LEU A 153 4.31 6.81 -1.57
CA LEU A 153 3.07 7.47 -2.00
C LEU A 153 3.27 8.96 -2.28
N PHE A 154 4.01 9.67 -1.42
CA PHE A 154 4.31 11.08 -1.62
C PHE A 154 5.09 11.33 -2.92
N LEU A 155 6.12 10.52 -3.17
CA LEU A 155 6.90 10.59 -4.41
C LEU A 155 6.06 10.26 -5.65
N ILE A 156 5.22 9.22 -5.57
CA ILE A 156 4.29 8.85 -6.65
C ILE A 156 3.33 9.99 -6.94
N MET A 157 2.68 10.57 -5.91
CA MET A 157 1.72 11.65 -6.12
C MET A 157 2.37 12.86 -6.79
N ARG A 158 3.57 13.24 -6.36
CA ARG A 158 4.32 14.35 -6.98
C ARG A 158 4.64 14.04 -8.45
N GLY A 159 5.18 12.86 -8.74
CA GLY A 159 5.51 12.45 -10.10
C GLY A 159 4.28 12.35 -11.00
N VAL A 160 3.29 11.57 -10.59
CA VAL A 160 2.02 11.36 -11.33
C VAL A 160 1.32 12.68 -11.63
N THR A 161 1.34 13.65 -10.71
CA THR A 161 0.71 14.97 -10.98
C THR A 161 1.41 15.69 -12.14
N ALA A 162 2.74 15.65 -12.21
CA ALA A 162 3.49 16.24 -13.31
C ALA A 162 3.21 15.52 -14.64
N TYR A 163 3.24 14.18 -14.62
CA TYR A 163 2.94 13.35 -15.79
C TYR A 163 1.50 13.51 -16.30
N ILE A 164 0.51 13.61 -15.40
CA ILE A 164 -0.89 13.83 -15.78
C ILE A 164 -1.04 15.20 -16.44
N LYS A 165 -0.41 16.25 -15.90
CA LYS A 165 -0.45 17.58 -16.53
C LYS A 165 0.11 17.52 -17.94
N ASP A 166 1.28 16.93 -18.13
CA ASP A 166 1.87 16.80 -19.46
C ASP A 166 1.01 15.95 -20.40
N PHE A 167 0.39 14.88 -19.90
CA PHE A 167 -0.45 14.02 -20.72
C PHE A 167 -1.77 14.68 -21.12
N VAL A 168 -2.38 15.44 -20.22
CA VAL A 168 -3.67 16.13 -20.46
C VAL A 168 -3.46 17.36 -21.34
N ASP A 169 -2.44 18.16 -21.03
CA ASP A 169 -2.18 19.42 -21.74
C ASP A 169 -1.34 19.20 -23.01
N ASN A 170 -0.78 18.00 -23.20
CA ASN A 170 0.17 17.64 -24.26
C ASN A 170 1.29 18.69 -24.41
N ASP A 171 1.81 19.15 -23.27
CA ASP A 171 2.76 20.27 -23.16
C ASP A 171 4.19 19.81 -23.51
N VAL A 172 4.35 19.37 -24.76
CA VAL A 172 5.63 19.02 -25.38
C VAL A 172 6.29 20.31 -25.87
N VAL A 173 7.51 20.57 -25.40
CA VAL A 173 8.29 21.74 -25.77
C VAL A 173 9.57 21.30 -26.46
N THR A 174 9.99 22.07 -27.46
CA THR A 174 11.28 21.91 -28.13
C THR A 174 12.21 23.04 -27.73
N TYR A 175 13.39 22.69 -27.26
CA TYR A 175 14.49 23.61 -26.99
C TYR A 175 15.60 23.40 -28.03
N GLU A 176 16.19 24.50 -28.50
CA GLU A 176 17.39 24.48 -29.35
C GLU A 176 18.43 25.43 -28.77
N GLY A 177 19.62 24.94 -28.45
CA GLY A 177 20.67 25.80 -27.91
C GLY A 177 21.84 25.06 -27.29
N SER A 178 22.56 25.77 -26.41
CA SER A 178 23.65 25.24 -25.60
C SER A 178 23.12 24.25 -24.57
N PHE A 179 23.96 23.29 -24.20
CA PHE A 179 23.69 22.31 -23.17
C PHE A 179 24.97 21.97 -22.42
N THR A 180 24.81 21.36 -21.26
CA THR A 180 25.91 20.77 -20.49
C THR A 180 25.57 19.34 -20.14
N LEU A 181 26.59 18.50 -20.14
CA LEU A 181 26.50 17.10 -19.76
C LEU A 181 27.16 16.90 -18.40
N ASP A 182 26.53 16.09 -17.56
CA ASP A 182 27.10 15.70 -16.28
C ASP A 182 26.89 14.20 -16.01
N THR A 183 27.73 13.65 -15.15
CA THR A 183 27.67 12.26 -14.71
C THR A 183 27.50 12.21 -13.20
N ILE A 184 26.35 11.73 -12.74
CA ILE A 184 26.11 11.53 -11.31
C ILE A 184 26.46 10.09 -10.95
N VAL A 185 27.63 9.93 -10.34
CA VAL A 185 28.11 8.62 -9.87
C VAL A 185 27.61 8.36 -8.46
N HIS A 186 26.81 7.31 -8.30
CA HIS A 186 26.35 6.88 -6.98
C HIS A 186 27.22 5.74 -6.45
N ARG A 187 27.84 5.92 -5.27
CA ARG A 187 28.79 4.96 -4.63
C ARG A 187 28.32 3.49 -4.53
N ARG A 188 27.01 3.22 -4.63
CA ARG A 188 26.41 1.88 -4.56
C ARG A 188 25.35 1.65 -5.64
N SER A 189 25.28 2.50 -6.66
CA SER A 189 24.22 2.46 -7.69
C SER A 189 24.78 2.85 -9.06
N PHE A 190 23.90 2.85 -10.07
CA PHE A 190 24.20 3.25 -11.45
C PHE A 190 24.69 4.70 -11.56
N THR A 191 25.55 4.94 -12.55
CA THR A 191 25.87 6.28 -13.03
C THR A 191 24.68 6.82 -13.81
N ASN A 192 24.21 8.00 -13.45
CA ASN A 192 23.22 8.73 -14.23
C ASN A 192 23.94 9.66 -15.21
N TYR A 193 23.51 9.61 -16.46
CA TYR A 193 23.92 10.56 -17.50
C TYR A 193 22.86 11.64 -17.56
N VAL A 194 23.30 12.87 -17.35
CA VAL A 194 22.42 14.02 -17.19
C VAL A 194 22.73 15.03 -18.26
N ILE A 195 21.67 15.59 -18.83
CA ILE A 195 21.72 16.78 -19.67
C ILE A 195 20.99 17.92 -18.97
N THR A 196 21.55 19.11 -19.06
CA THR A 196 20.96 20.35 -18.59
C THR A 196 21.09 21.38 -19.72
N TRP A 197 20.13 22.29 -19.86
CA TRP A 197 20.16 23.32 -20.90
C TRP A 197 19.70 24.68 -20.40
N GLU A 198 20.07 25.73 -21.13
CA GLU A 198 19.68 27.10 -20.77
C GLU A 198 18.18 27.31 -20.96
N GLY A 199 17.55 27.99 -19.99
CA GLY A 199 16.12 28.30 -20.08
C GLY A 199 15.20 27.13 -19.74
N ASP A 200 15.71 26.05 -19.12
CA ASP A 200 14.82 25.09 -18.48
C ASP A 200 13.99 25.78 -17.39
N THR A 201 12.67 25.66 -17.51
CA THR A 201 11.68 26.31 -16.62
C THR A 201 11.08 25.34 -15.61
N LEU A 202 11.58 24.10 -15.51
CA LEU A 202 11.10 23.15 -14.52
C LEU A 202 11.38 23.62 -13.10
N SER A 203 10.30 23.71 -12.31
CA SER A 203 10.38 24.21 -10.94
C SER A 203 11.03 23.24 -9.95
N SER A 204 11.40 22.02 -10.37
CA SER A 204 11.78 20.94 -9.45
C SER A 204 13.19 20.38 -9.61
N SER A 205 13.76 20.40 -10.82
CA SER A 205 15.14 19.94 -11.08
C SER A 205 15.51 20.31 -12.52
N PRO A 206 16.65 20.96 -12.76
CA PRO A 206 17.15 21.24 -14.10
C PRO A 206 17.84 20.03 -14.76
N GLU A 207 18.04 18.96 -13.99
CA GLU A 207 18.76 17.75 -14.40
C GLU A 207 17.82 16.75 -15.08
N HIS A 208 18.10 16.44 -16.34
CA HIS A 208 17.33 15.49 -17.14
C HIS A 208 18.14 14.25 -17.47
N LEU A 209 17.54 13.09 -17.24
CA LEU A 209 18.17 11.82 -17.52
C LEU A 209 18.14 11.51 -19.01
N ILE A 210 19.31 11.22 -19.59
CA ILE A 210 19.46 10.76 -20.96
C ILE A 210 20.07 9.36 -21.01
N SER A 211 20.00 8.77 -22.20
CA SER A 211 20.67 7.52 -22.49
C SER A 211 22.18 7.68 -22.54
N TYR A 212 22.90 6.61 -22.20
CA TYR A 212 24.36 6.58 -22.36
C TYR A 212 24.77 6.78 -23.83
N ALA A 213 24.00 6.22 -24.76
CA ALA A 213 24.26 6.37 -26.19
C ALA A 213 24.19 7.84 -26.62
N HIS A 214 23.11 8.55 -26.26
CA HIS A 214 23.02 9.98 -26.54
C HIS A 214 24.04 10.81 -25.74
N TYR A 215 24.39 10.41 -24.52
CA TYR A 215 25.45 11.09 -23.77
C TYR A 215 26.79 11.06 -24.53
N LEU A 216 27.20 9.88 -25.04
CA LEU A 216 28.42 9.75 -25.84
C LEU A 216 28.33 10.51 -27.16
N GLU A 217 27.18 10.44 -27.83
CA GLU A 217 26.98 11.15 -29.09
C GLU A 217 27.10 12.67 -28.89
N LEU A 218 26.43 13.20 -27.87
CA LEU A 218 26.40 14.62 -27.54
C LEU A 218 27.73 15.17 -27.03
N GLU A 219 28.63 14.33 -26.51
CA GLU A 219 29.97 14.78 -26.10
C GLU A 219 30.72 15.47 -27.26
N HIS A 220 30.38 15.14 -28.51
CA HIS A 220 30.97 15.68 -29.73
C HIS A 220 30.26 16.91 -30.32
N TYR A 221 29.21 17.43 -29.68
CA TYR A 221 28.41 18.54 -30.21
C TYR A 221 28.30 19.69 -29.22
N ASN A 222 28.18 20.91 -29.74
CA ASN A 222 28.03 22.13 -28.93
C ASN A 222 26.59 22.65 -28.86
N LYS A 223 25.70 22.13 -29.72
CA LYS A 223 24.28 22.48 -29.74
C LYS A 223 23.44 21.21 -29.81
N VAL A 224 22.22 21.32 -29.32
CA VAL A 224 21.28 20.22 -29.29
C VAL A 224 19.86 20.76 -29.48
N ARG A 225 19.03 19.95 -30.13
CA ARG A 225 17.57 20.08 -30.09
C ARG A 225 17.03 19.03 -29.14
N ILE A 226 16.30 19.47 -28.13
CA ILE A 226 15.70 18.60 -27.12
C ILE A 226 14.19 18.76 -27.21
N THR A 227 13.48 17.65 -27.41
CA THR A 227 12.03 17.62 -27.27
C THR A 227 11.70 16.96 -25.93
N TYR A 228 10.94 17.64 -25.08
CA TYR A 228 10.67 17.18 -23.73
C TYR A 228 9.29 17.62 -23.23
N TRP A 229 8.81 16.96 -22.18
CA TRP A 229 7.60 17.33 -21.48
C TRP A 229 7.87 18.36 -20.39
N ARG A 230 7.17 19.49 -20.45
CA ARG A 230 7.50 20.67 -19.65
C ARG A 230 7.33 20.47 -18.16
N ASN A 231 6.33 19.72 -17.68
CA ASN A 231 6.05 19.62 -16.25
C ASN A 231 6.79 18.46 -15.57
N SER A 232 6.99 17.35 -16.28
CA SER A 232 7.67 16.14 -15.79
C SER A 232 9.17 16.15 -16.06
N GLY A 233 9.63 16.93 -17.05
CA GLY A 233 11.02 16.92 -17.48
C GLY A 233 11.41 15.64 -18.21
N LEU A 234 10.45 14.86 -18.68
CA LEU A 234 10.75 13.68 -19.47
C LEU A 234 11.27 14.11 -20.86
N VAL A 235 12.47 13.67 -21.21
CA VAL A 235 13.05 13.86 -22.53
C VAL A 235 12.48 12.83 -23.50
N TRP A 236 11.88 13.29 -24.60
CA TRP A 236 11.31 12.47 -25.67
C TRP A 236 12.32 12.13 -26.74
N SER A 237 13.05 13.15 -27.21
CA SER A 237 14.10 13.00 -28.21
C SER A 237 15.19 14.02 -27.98
N VAL A 238 16.40 13.61 -28.35
CA VAL A 238 17.58 14.46 -28.34
C VAL A 238 18.21 14.34 -29.71
N GLU A 239 18.38 15.46 -30.39
CA GLU A 239 18.99 15.55 -31.71
C GLU A 239 20.23 16.46 -31.61
N PRO A 240 21.44 15.94 -31.84
CA PRO A 240 22.62 16.79 -31.90
C PRO A 240 22.51 17.79 -33.05
N LEU A 241 22.92 19.03 -32.80
CA LEU A 241 22.95 20.10 -33.80
C LEU A 241 24.36 20.67 -33.94
N GLY A 242 24.77 20.97 -35.17
CA GLY A 242 26.05 21.61 -35.48
C GLY A 242 27.09 20.65 -36.05
N GLU A 243 28.32 21.16 -36.16
CA GLU A 243 29.46 20.39 -36.68
C GLU A 243 30.06 19.50 -35.59
N TRP A 244 30.41 18.28 -35.98
CA TRP A 244 31.08 17.32 -35.12
C TRP A 244 32.46 17.84 -34.73
N HIS A 245 32.74 17.91 -33.43
CA HIS A 245 34.05 18.28 -32.93
C HIS A 245 34.71 17.08 -32.25
N GLU A 246 35.95 16.81 -32.64
CA GLU A 246 36.76 15.76 -32.04
C GLU A 246 37.12 16.19 -30.61
N VAL A 247 36.64 15.44 -29.62
CA VAL A 247 36.91 15.69 -28.21
C VAL A 247 38.29 15.13 -27.91
N GLU A 248 39.23 15.97 -27.47
CA GLU A 248 40.55 15.51 -27.02
C GLU A 248 40.36 14.46 -25.91
N GLY A 249 40.80 13.23 -26.21
CA GLY A 249 40.43 12.03 -25.47
C GLY A 249 40.70 12.12 -23.97
N LYS A 250 39.64 11.99 -23.17
CA LYS A 250 39.78 11.63 -21.76
C LYS A 250 40.28 10.19 -21.67
N ASN A 251 41.46 10.01 -21.06
CA ASN A 251 42.05 8.70 -20.85
C ASN A 251 41.17 7.82 -19.97
N TRP A 252 40.70 6.72 -20.53
CA TRP A 252 39.74 5.78 -19.93
C TRP A 252 40.31 4.89 -18.79
N TRP A 253 41.56 5.10 -18.37
CA TRP A 253 42.27 4.23 -17.42
C TRP A 253 42.44 4.81 -16.00
N GLU A 254 41.84 5.96 -15.69
CA GLU A 254 41.91 6.58 -14.35
C GLU A 254 40.71 6.24 -13.43
N TRP A 255 39.98 5.15 -13.69
CA TRP A 255 38.86 4.68 -12.85
C TRP A 255 39.20 3.48 -11.98
#